data_AF-A0A941JQ40-F1
#
_entry.id   AF-A0A941JQ40-F1
#
_cell.length_a   1.000
_cell.length_b   1.000
_cell.length_c   1.000
_cell.angle_alpha   90.00
_cell.angle_beta   90.00
_cell.angle_gamma   90.00
#
_symmetry.space_group_name_H-M   'P 1'
#
loop_
_entity.id
_entity.type
_entity.pdbx_description
1 polymer ?
#
loop_
_entity_poly.entity_id
_entity_poly.type
_entity_poly.pdbx_seq_one_letter_code
_entity_poly.pdbx_strand_id
1 'polypeptide(L)'
;MREEGTKYNRMLSAWSYSKFFESLKAIATNRGIELFSVFPQYTSLIGLVKYMKMYGLNSGVAAAIAIGRRGMRLSERLPRAIKTALSVKDRAHLWSGYYKLNKLLKANYGYYRRHHFYSNCSYPNWSCKVKPIIESVAVLRTE
;
A
#
# COMPACT_ATOMS: atom_id res chain seq x y z
N MET A 1 0.34 -11.98 -8.48
CA MET A 1 -0.06 -12.97 -7.45
C MET A 1 0.73 -14.25 -7.71
N ARG A 2 1.62 -14.66 -6.81
CA ARG A 2 2.34 -15.95 -6.97
C ARG A 2 1.45 -17.16 -6.61
N GLU A 3 0.32 -16.91 -5.96
CA GLU A 3 -0.59 -17.91 -5.40
C GLU A 3 -1.58 -18.50 -6.45
N GLU A 4 -1.79 -17.82 -7.59
CA GLU A 4 -2.87 -18.15 -8.56
C GLU A 4 -2.39 -18.94 -9.79
N GLY A 5 -1.15 -19.44 -9.79
CA GLY A 5 -0.60 -20.27 -10.87
C GLY A 5 -0.21 -19.51 -12.16
N THR A 6 0.39 -20.23 -13.11
CA THR A 6 0.94 -19.66 -14.37
C THR A 6 -0.16 -19.19 -15.33
N LYS A 7 -1.28 -19.93 -15.41
CA LYS A 7 -2.42 -19.62 -16.28
C LYS A 7 -3.09 -18.29 -15.91
N TYR A 8 -3.30 -18.03 -14.61
CA TYR A 8 -3.87 -16.77 -14.14
C TYR A 8 -2.94 -15.59 -14.37
N ASN A 9 -1.64 -15.75 -14.12
CA ASN A 9 -0.66 -14.70 -14.41
C ASN A 9 -0.62 -14.35 -15.90
N ARG A 10 -0.73 -15.36 -16.79
CA ARG A 10 -0.85 -15.14 -18.23
C ARG A 10 -2.13 -14.37 -18.59
N MET A 11 -3.27 -14.71 -17.99
CA MET A 11 -4.53 -13.99 -18.18
C MET A 11 -4.40 -12.51 -17.77
N LEU A 12 -3.79 -12.23 -16.62
CA LEU A 12 -3.55 -10.85 -16.17
C LEU A 12 -2.57 -10.10 -17.08
N SER A 13 -1.51 -10.75 -17.55
CA SER A 13 -0.55 -10.12 -18.48
C SER A 13 -1.11 -9.89 -19.88
N ALA A 14 -2.13 -10.65 -20.27
CA ALA A 14 -2.83 -10.48 -21.55
C ALA A 14 -3.75 -9.25 -21.57
N TRP A 15 -3.93 -8.55 -20.43
CA TRP A 15 -4.73 -7.34 -20.38
C TRP A 15 -4.05 -6.20 -21.17
N SER A 16 -4.71 -5.72 -22.22
CA SER A 16 -4.29 -4.52 -22.95
C SER A 16 -4.54 -3.24 -22.14
N TYR A 17 -3.54 -2.82 -21.35
CA TYR A 17 -3.60 -1.57 -20.58
C TYR A 17 -3.79 -0.35 -21.48
N SER A 18 -3.16 -0.33 -22.67
CA SER A 18 -3.25 0.80 -23.61
C SER A 18 -4.69 1.05 -24.03
N LYS A 19 -5.41 0.00 -24.43
CA LYS A 19 -6.81 0.11 -24.85
C LYS A 19 -7.74 0.52 -23.71
N PHE A 20 -7.48 0.03 -22.50
CA PHE A 20 -8.22 0.46 -21.31
C PHE A 20 -8.05 1.97 -21.06
N PHE A 21 -6.83 2.48 -21.11
CA PHE A 21 -6.57 3.90 -20.90
C PHE A 21 -7.11 4.78 -22.04
N GLU A 22 -7.07 4.32 -23.29
CA GLU A 22 -7.71 5.01 -24.42
C GLU A 22 -9.21 5.16 -24.20
N SER A 23 -9.91 4.07 -23.91
CA SER A 23 -11.35 4.08 -23.64
C SER A 23 -11.71 4.93 -22.42
N LEU A 24 -10.91 4.85 -21.35
CA LEU A 24 -11.12 5.64 -20.14
C LEU A 24 -10.98 7.14 -20.42
N LYS A 25 -9.95 7.54 -21.18
CA LYS A 25 -9.76 8.94 -21.60
C LYS A 25 -10.93 9.42 -22.45
N ALA A 26 -11.37 8.64 -23.43
CA ALA A 26 -12.50 9.00 -24.29
C ALA A 26 -13.79 9.21 -23.50
N ILE A 27 -14.08 8.33 -22.53
CA ILE A 27 -15.26 8.49 -21.65
C ILE A 27 -15.12 9.74 -20.77
N ALA A 28 -13.94 10.00 -20.22
CA ALA A 28 -13.69 11.16 -19.37
C ALA A 28 -13.85 12.47 -20.16
N THR A 29 -13.28 12.56 -21.36
CA THR A 29 -13.42 13.75 -22.23
C THR A 29 -14.87 13.98 -22.65
N ASN A 30 -15.59 12.92 -22.99
CA ASN A 30 -17.01 13.03 -23.38
C ASN A 30 -17.90 13.54 -22.24
N ARG A 31 -17.50 13.29 -20.99
CA ARG A 31 -18.22 13.75 -19.79
C ARG A 31 -17.67 15.04 -19.19
N GLY A 32 -16.67 15.66 -19.83
CA GLY A 32 -16.00 16.86 -19.30
C GLY A 32 -15.24 16.63 -18.00
N ILE A 33 -14.80 15.40 -17.71
CA ILE A 33 -14.04 15.05 -16.51
C ILE A 33 -12.54 15.08 -16.83
N GLU A 34 -11.78 15.84 -16.04
CA GLU A 34 -10.31 15.89 -16.17
C GLU A 34 -9.66 14.64 -15.55
N LEU A 35 -8.69 14.05 -16.28
CA LEU A 35 -7.95 12.88 -15.83
C LEU A 35 -6.52 13.26 -15.43
N PHE A 36 -6.19 13.08 -14.15
CA PHE A 36 -4.82 13.27 -13.66
C PHE A 36 -4.05 11.95 -13.63
N SER A 37 -2.92 11.91 -14.34
CA SER A 37 -1.97 10.81 -14.21
C SER A 37 -1.06 11.06 -13.01
N VAL A 38 -1.04 10.10 -12.10
CA VAL A 38 -0.30 10.18 -10.85
C VAL A 38 0.66 9.01 -10.79
N PHE A 39 1.89 9.26 -10.36
CA PHE A 39 2.86 8.20 -10.21
C PHE A 39 2.37 7.14 -9.20
N PRO A 40 2.50 5.82 -9.48
CA PRO A 40 1.89 4.77 -8.65
C PRO A 40 2.78 4.23 -7.52
N GLN A 41 3.89 4.88 -7.16
CA GLN A 41 4.86 4.28 -6.23
C GLN A 41 4.22 3.97 -4.86
N TYR A 42 4.41 2.73 -4.42
CA TYR A 42 4.05 2.22 -3.10
C TYR A 42 2.58 2.42 -2.69
N THR A 43 1.64 2.65 -3.62
CA THR A 43 0.23 2.96 -3.29
C THR A 43 -0.46 1.83 -2.52
N SER A 44 -0.21 0.58 -2.90
CA SER A 44 -0.70 -0.60 -2.17
C SER A 44 -0.10 -0.71 -0.77
N LEU A 45 1.21 -0.47 -0.64
CA LEU A 45 1.91 -0.49 0.65
C LEU A 45 1.42 0.62 1.58
N ILE A 46 1.27 1.84 1.07
CA ILE A 46 0.73 2.99 1.81
C ILE A 46 -0.69 2.69 2.26
N GLY A 47 -1.53 2.19 1.35
CA GLY A 47 -2.89 1.78 1.65
C GLY A 47 -2.94 0.81 2.83
N LEU A 48 -2.20 -0.29 2.74
CA LEU A 48 -2.12 -1.31 3.80
C LEU A 48 -1.66 -0.74 5.15
N VAL A 49 -0.58 0.04 5.14
CA VAL A 49 0.12 0.45 6.37
C VAL A 49 -0.56 1.61 7.07
N LYS A 50 -1.11 2.55 6.29
CA LYS A 50 -1.65 3.81 6.81
C LYS A 50 -3.17 3.78 6.83
N TYR A 51 -3.79 3.62 5.67
CA TYR A 51 -5.22 3.87 5.52
C TYR A 51 -6.10 2.69 5.93
N MET A 52 -5.62 1.47 5.74
CA MET A 52 -6.39 0.28 6.04
C MET A 52 -6.73 0.20 7.53
N LYS A 53 -5.71 0.39 8.38
CA LYS A 53 -5.89 0.41 9.83
C LYS A 53 -6.60 1.66 10.34
N MET A 54 -6.32 2.82 9.75
CA MET A 54 -6.92 4.09 10.20
C MET A 54 -8.43 4.14 9.95
N TYR A 55 -8.89 3.59 8.83
CA TYR A 55 -10.27 3.72 8.36
C TYR A 55 -11.02 2.39 8.29
N GLY A 56 -10.40 1.26 8.65
CA GLY A 56 -11.02 -0.07 8.56
C GLY A 56 -11.37 -0.50 7.13
N LEU A 57 -10.63 -0.02 6.13
CA LEU A 57 -10.96 -0.21 4.72
C LEU A 57 -10.39 -1.51 4.15
N ASN A 58 -10.85 -1.94 2.98
CA ASN A 58 -10.15 -2.96 2.21
C ASN A 58 -8.87 -2.37 1.57
N SER A 59 -7.91 -3.23 1.20
CA SER A 59 -6.63 -2.74 0.66
C SER A 59 -6.75 -1.97 -0.66
N GLY A 60 -7.74 -2.31 -1.49
CA GLY A 60 -7.98 -1.64 -2.77
C GLY A 60 -8.47 -0.21 -2.58
N VAL A 61 -9.47 -0.03 -1.72
CA VAL A 61 -10.01 1.28 -1.35
C VAL A 61 -8.96 2.10 -0.59
N ALA A 62 -8.21 1.46 0.32
CA ALA A 62 -7.09 2.11 1.00
C ALA A 62 -6.00 2.60 0.03
N ALA A 63 -5.70 1.82 -1.03
CA ALA A 63 -4.77 2.23 -2.08
C ALA A 63 -5.37 3.35 -2.96
N ALA A 64 -6.67 3.31 -3.25
CA ALA A 64 -7.36 4.36 -3.98
C ALA A 64 -7.29 5.71 -3.24
N ILE A 65 -7.42 5.71 -1.90
CA ILE A 65 -7.22 6.91 -1.08
C ILE A 65 -5.81 7.46 -1.26
N ALA A 66 -4.78 6.61 -1.28
CA ALA A 66 -3.40 7.04 -1.49
C ALA A 66 -3.20 7.68 -2.89
N ILE A 67 -3.89 7.17 -3.92
CA ILE A 67 -3.86 7.75 -5.28
C ILE A 67 -4.57 9.10 -5.29
N GLY A 68 -5.78 9.20 -4.74
CA GLY A 68 -6.56 10.44 -4.70
C GLY A 68 -5.84 11.56 -3.96
N ARG A 69 -5.26 11.26 -2.79
CA ARG A 69 -4.45 12.23 -2.03
C ARG A 69 -3.23 12.71 -2.78
N ARG A 70 -2.61 11.85 -3.57
CA ARG A 70 -1.46 12.22 -4.40
C ARG A 70 -1.89 13.10 -5.57
N GLY A 71 -3.07 12.87 -6.14
CA GLY A 71 -3.71 13.81 -7.08
C GLY A 71 -3.95 15.20 -6.46
N MET A 72 -4.34 15.24 -5.18
CA MET A 72 -4.48 16.48 -4.39
C MET A 72 -3.15 17.09 -3.91
N ARG A 73 -1.99 16.59 -4.37
CA ARG A 73 -0.65 17.05 -3.97
C ARG A 73 -0.36 16.93 -2.46
N LEU A 74 -1.06 16.05 -1.75
CA LEU A 74 -0.82 15.79 -0.34
C LEU A 74 0.34 14.79 -0.16
N SER A 75 1.18 15.06 0.84
CA SER A 75 2.34 14.19 1.14
C SER A 75 1.93 12.90 1.83
N GLU A 76 2.49 11.79 1.36
CA GLU A 76 2.31 10.46 1.96
C GLU A 76 3.48 10.13 2.89
N ARG A 77 3.56 10.80 4.05
CA ARG A 77 4.57 10.48 5.08
C ARG A 77 4.23 9.19 5.82
N LEU A 78 5.28 8.46 6.22
CA LEU A 78 5.16 7.29 7.11
C LEU A 78 4.54 7.69 8.46
N PRO A 79 3.70 6.83 9.05
CA PRO A 79 3.25 6.99 10.43
C PRO A 79 4.44 7.06 11.40
N ARG A 80 4.35 7.92 12.43
CA ARG A 80 5.44 8.16 13.39
C ARG A 80 5.98 6.86 14.01
N ALA A 81 5.10 5.98 14.47
CA ALA A 81 5.50 4.70 15.08
C ALA A 81 6.39 3.84 14.16
N ILE A 82 6.06 3.76 12.87
CA ILE A 82 6.81 2.98 11.88
C ILE A 82 8.11 3.69 11.52
N LYS A 83 8.07 5.02 11.39
CA LYS A 83 9.26 5.82 11.13
C LYS A 83 10.30 5.63 12.24
N THR A 84 9.87 5.62 13.51
CA THR A 84 10.73 5.36 14.68
C THR A 84 11.29 3.94 14.64
N ALA A 85 10.46 2.92 14.39
CA ALA A 85 10.93 1.53 14.29
C ALA A 85 11.98 1.31 13.18
N LEU A 86 11.85 2.04 12.08
CA LEU A 86 12.77 1.99 10.93
C LEU A 86 14.00 2.92 11.08
N SER A 87 14.09 3.69 12.16
CA SER A 87 15.13 4.70 12.40
C SER A 87 15.38 5.60 11.18
N VAL A 88 14.29 6.08 10.55
CA VAL A 88 14.38 6.94 9.34
C VAL A 88 14.58 8.40 9.76
N LYS A 89 15.66 9.02 9.27
CA LYS A 89 15.98 10.45 9.52
C LYS A 89 14.82 11.36 9.13
N ASP A 90 14.62 12.45 9.86
CA ASP A 90 13.49 13.36 9.63
C ASP A 90 13.53 14.06 8.27
N ARG A 91 14.72 14.42 7.81
CA ARG A 91 14.97 15.08 6.52
C ARG A 91 15.08 14.11 5.34
N ALA A 92 14.85 12.82 5.55
CA ALA A 92 14.94 11.85 4.48
C ALA A 92 13.78 12.01 3.48
N HIS A 93 14.05 11.73 2.21
CA HIS A 93 13.02 11.73 1.17
C HIS A 93 11.91 10.73 1.50
N LEU A 94 10.64 11.08 1.23
CA LEU A 94 9.45 10.26 1.50
C LEU A 94 9.61 8.80 1.05
N TRP A 95 10.05 8.59 -0.19
CA TRP A 95 10.17 7.24 -0.75
C TRP A 95 11.29 6.41 -0.14
N SER A 96 12.29 7.02 0.49
CA SER A 96 13.38 6.27 1.14
C SER A 96 12.86 5.43 2.31
N GLY A 97 11.91 5.98 3.08
CA GLY A 97 11.24 5.26 4.16
C GLY A 97 10.40 4.09 3.65
N TYR A 98 9.59 4.31 2.62
CA TYR A 98 8.78 3.23 2.03
C TYR A 98 9.62 2.17 1.34
N TYR A 99 10.76 2.52 0.76
CA TYR A 99 11.71 1.56 0.21
C TYR A 99 12.26 0.64 1.31
N LYS A 100 12.72 1.20 2.44
CA LYS A 100 13.19 0.41 3.59
C LYS A 100 12.09 -0.50 4.14
N LEU A 101 10.87 0.04 4.28
CA LEU A 101 9.71 -0.74 4.73
C LEU A 101 9.39 -1.89 3.77
N ASN A 102 9.37 -1.62 2.45
CA ASN A 102 9.12 -2.63 1.43
C ASN A 102 10.21 -3.72 1.44
N LYS A 103 11.47 -3.34 1.65
CA LYS A 103 12.59 -4.30 1.76
C LYS A 103 12.42 -5.22 2.97
N LEU A 104 12.02 -4.68 4.12
CA LEU A 104 11.77 -5.46 5.33
C LEU A 104 10.56 -6.39 5.20
N LEU A 105 9.46 -5.89 4.62
CA LEU A 105 8.29 -6.73 4.33
C LEU A 105 8.62 -7.82 3.32
N LYS A 106 9.48 -7.51 2.34
CA LYS A 106 9.96 -8.48 1.36
C LYS A 106 10.82 -9.57 1.97
N ALA A 107 11.73 -9.22 2.87
CA ALA A 107 12.57 -10.19 3.58
C ALA A 107 11.72 -11.15 4.43
N ASN A 108 10.63 -10.65 5.01
CA ASN A 108 9.74 -11.41 5.89
C ASN A 108 8.48 -11.93 5.18
N TYR A 109 8.53 -12.15 3.85
CA TYR A 109 7.35 -12.51 3.04
C TYR A 109 6.62 -13.79 3.48
N GLY A 110 7.32 -14.71 4.15
CA GLY A 110 6.71 -15.91 4.74
C GLY A 110 5.88 -15.64 6.01
N TYR A 111 6.18 -14.56 6.73
CA TYR A 111 5.53 -14.19 7.98
C TYR A 111 4.40 -13.16 7.77
N TYR A 112 4.54 -12.27 6.78
CA TYR A 112 3.54 -11.22 6.48
C TYR A 112 2.78 -11.49 5.18
N ARG A 113 1.73 -12.31 5.24
CA ARG A 113 0.75 -12.35 4.14
C ARG A 113 -0.03 -11.05 4.09
N ARG A 114 -0.44 -10.63 2.88
CA ARG A 114 -1.39 -9.51 2.73
C ARG A 114 -2.63 -9.69 3.61
N HIS A 115 -3.11 -10.93 3.73
CA HIS A 115 -4.24 -11.33 4.58
C HIS A 115 -4.02 -11.08 6.09
N HIS A 116 -2.79 -11.10 6.61
CA HIS A 116 -2.49 -10.75 8.01
C HIS A 116 -2.82 -9.29 8.33
N PHE A 117 -2.78 -8.40 7.33
CA PHE A 117 -3.20 -7.03 7.54
C PHE A 117 -4.72 -6.91 7.66
N TYR A 118 -5.50 -7.85 7.12
CA TYR A 118 -6.97 -7.84 7.17
C TYR A 118 -7.53 -8.56 8.40
N SER A 119 -6.91 -9.66 8.83
CA SER A 119 -7.37 -10.43 10.00
C SER A 119 -7.31 -9.63 11.31
N ASN A 120 -6.41 -8.64 11.39
CA ASN A 120 -6.35 -7.70 12.51
C ASN A 120 -7.27 -6.47 12.35
N CYS A 121 -8.02 -6.35 11.25
CA CYS A 121 -8.89 -5.21 10.95
C CYS A 121 -10.40 -5.53 10.99
N SER A 122 -10.81 -6.73 11.42
CA SER A 122 -12.22 -7.15 11.33
C SER A 122 -13.20 -6.45 12.27
N TYR A 123 -12.79 -5.57 13.20
CA TYR A 123 -13.74 -4.80 14.02
C TYR A 123 -13.23 -3.38 14.32
N PRO A 124 -14.09 -2.33 14.23
CA PRO A 124 -13.70 -0.93 14.46
C PRO A 124 -13.58 -0.55 15.95
N ASN A 125 -13.91 -1.44 16.89
CA ASN A 125 -13.88 -1.17 18.32
C ASN A 125 -12.75 -1.97 19.03
N TRP A 126 -11.85 -1.22 19.66
CA TRP A 126 -11.03 -1.59 20.82
C TRP A 126 -10.24 -2.91 20.80
N SER A 127 -8.90 -2.76 20.83
CA SER A 127 -7.90 -3.72 21.37
C SER A 127 -7.37 -4.91 20.54
N CYS A 128 -7.34 -4.84 19.21
CA CYS A 128 -6.48 -5.78 18.44
C CYS A 128 -5.07 -5.22 18.25
N LYS A 129 -4.26 -5.36 19.31
CA LYS A 129 -2.78 -5.42 19.33
C LYS A 129 -2.09 -4.81 18.10
N VAL A 130 -1.76 -3.52 18.20
CA VAL A 130 -0.68 -2.86 17.42
C VAL A 130 0.68 -3.30 17.94
N LYS A 131 0.83 -4.60 18.18
CA LYS A 131 2.00 -5.20 18.80
C LYS A 131 2.82 -6.05 17.83
N PRO A 132 2.26 -6.81 16.87
CA PRO A 132 3.09 -7.79 16.14
C PRO A 132 3.97 -7.20 15.04
N ILE A 133 3.76 -5.98 14.53
CA ILE A 133 4.64 -5.39 13.48
C ILE A 133 5.81 -4.60 14.11
N ILE A 134 5.60 -3.99 15.28
CA ILE A 134 6.64 -3.25 16.00
C ILE A 134 7.44 -4.22 16.89
N GLU A 135 6.79 -5.19 17.54
CA GLU A 135 7.48 -6.19 18.37
C GLU A 135 8.26 -7.20 17.53
N SER A 136 7.79 -7.66 16.38
CA SER A 136 8.58 -8.55 15.50
C SER A 136 9.83 -7.89 14.90
N VAL A 137 9.74 -6.60 14.54
CA VAL A 137 10.89 -5.82 14.05
C VAL A 137 11.87 -5.53 15.19
N ALA A 138 11.39 -5.50 16.44
CA ALA A 138 12.24 -5.41 17.64
C ALA A 138 12.89 -6.77 18.00
N VAL A 139 12.16 -7.88 17.88
CA VAL A 139 12.65 -9.26 18.15
C VAL A 139 13.72 -9.70 17.15
N LEU A 140 13.62 -9.29 15.87
CA LEU A 140 14.63 -9.56 14.84
C LEU A 140 15.96 -8.79 15.02
N ARG A 141 16.15 -8.07 16.12
CA ARG A 141 17.39 -7.32 16.45
C ARG A 141 18.08 -7.82 17.73
N THR A 142 17.50 -8.79 18.42
CA THR A 142 18.00 -9.31 19.71
C THR A 142 18.60 -10.72 19.61
N GLU A 143 18.78 -11.23 18.41
CA GLU A 143 19.52 -12.47 18.09
C GLU A 143 20.79 -12.13 17.30
#